data_AF-A0A4Y7K4I7-F1
#
_entry.id   AF-A0A4Y7K4I7-F1
#
_cell.length_a   1.000
_cell.length_b   1.000
_cell.length_c   1.000
_cell.angle_alpha   90.00
_cell.angle_beta   90.00
_cell.angle_gamma   90.00
#
_symmetry.space_group_name_H-M   'P 1'
#
loop_
_entity.id
_entity.type
_entity.pdbx_description
1 polymer ?
#
loop_
_entity_poly.entity_id
_entity_poly.type
_entity_poly.pdbx_seq_one_letter_code
_entity_poly.pdbx_strand_id
1 'polypeptide(L)'
;MNQETITAVRQISKSTIKPHTVSEESKQPHYLTPWDLSFFNAQYIQKGLLFRKPLPSPEDPNPTITFINQLKQSLSMTLTHYYPLAGRMVTKKQDNPPFYGIYIDCSNDSVGAEFIHAAADITMLDILTPIDVPRIVQSFFALEGAICHDGHIEPLLVVQGLLFRKPSPSFQDPNPTITFIDQLKHSLSMTLTHFYPLSGRMVTKQQDNPPFYGIYVDCSNDSVGADFVHAAVDISMLDILTPIDVPLIATELLDGIFVGCTFNHVIGDGTAYWKFFNAFAEICRKIRKASKQAGDQQIEFNISCPPITRRWFMEDDIDPALISLPFSHHREFVVYRYERPFLRERMFHFTEESLAKLKAIANEECSTKHTPQISSFQALTAFVWRSITRSRHLTSNQKTSCRLAIDDRLRLNPPLSDNYFGNWIQSVCGTTTVGELLEHGIGWAALIVHKIIKEHTDEKIRGLREQWMKKPLIHQTEPFFSVPIVHMGSSPRFDVYGCDFGLGTPVAARSGFANKFDGKVTSYRGLTGTGSVMLEVCLPPESMSALESDQEFMDVVSPHEIHMQHLAYV
;
A
#
# COMPACT_ATOMS: atom_id res chain seq x y z
N MET A 1 -14.61 1.81 -28.10
CA MET A 1 -13.80 2.68 -27.23
C MET A 1 -14.78 3.44 -26.36
N ASN A 2 -15.33 2.79 -25.34
CA ASN A 2 -16.17 3.47 -24.36
C ASN A 2 -15.22 4.13 -23.36
N GLN A 3 -15.30 5.45 -23.23
CA GLN A 3 -14.73 6.15 -22.09
C GLN A 3 -15.51 5.67 -20.86
N GLU A 4 -14.97 4.67 -20.16
CA GLU A 4 -15.39 4.41 -18.78
C GLU A 4 -15.21 5.71 -18.00
N THR A 5 -16.32 6.26 -17.50
CA THR A 5 -16.31 7.34 -16.53
C THR A 5 -15.49 6.83 -15.34
N ILE A 6 -14.22 7.23 -15.23
CA ILE A 6 -13.37 6.82 -14.12
C ILE A 6 -13.99 7.43 -12.86
N THR A 7 -14.64 6.60 -12.05
CA THR A 7 -15.04 7.00 -10.70
C THR A 7 -13.78 7.45 -9.96
N ALA A 8 -13.68 8.73 -9.62
CA ALA A 8 -12.46 9.29 -9.08
C ALA A 8 -12.36 9.05 -7.57
N VAL A 9 -11.18 8.67 -7.09
CA VAL A 9 -10.87 8.73 -5.65
C VAL A 9 -10.82 10.19 -5.23
N ARG A 10 -11.68 10.59 -4.30
CA ARG A 10 -11.74 11.94 -3.74
C ARG A 10 -11.00 12.00 -2.42
N GLN A 11 -9.96 12.83 -2.35
CA GLN A 11 -9.30 13.14 -1.08
C GLN A 11 -10.23 14.00 -0.20
N ILE A 12 -10.49 13.54 1.03
CA ILE A 12 -11.31 14.25 2.04
C ILE A 12 -10.40 15.10 2.92
N SER A 13 -9.30 14.53 3.41
CA SER A 13 -8.32 15.26 4.22
C SER A 13 -6.93 14.65 4.10
N LYS A 14 -5.91 15.46 4.39
CA LYS A 14 -4.51 15.07 4.44
C LYS A 14 -3.91 15.63 5.72
N SER A 15 -3.14 14.82 6.44
CA SER A 15 -2.52 15.21 7.72
C SER A 15 -1.14 14.58 7.87
N THR A 16 -0.20 15.33 8.44
CA THR A 16 1.11 14.80 8.84
C THR A 16 1.01 14.15 10.22
N ILE A 17 1.42 12.88 10.32
CA ILE A 17 1.43 12.09 11.55
C ILE A 17 2.87 11.93 12.02
N LYS A 18 3.11 12.32 13.27
CA LYS A 18 4.42 12.25 13.93
C LYS A 18 4.46 11.08 14.92
N PRO A 19 5.66 10.60 15.29
CA PRO A 19 5.82 9.71 16.43
C PRO A 19 5.13 10.29 17.66
N HIS A 20 4.46 9.44 18.43
CA HIS A 20 3.78 9.86 19.66
C HIS A 20 4.80 10.34 20.71
N THR A 21 5.97 9.69 20.73
CA THR A 21 7.12 10.04 21.57
C THR A 21 8.39 10.00 20.72
N VAL A 22 9.30 10.93 21.01
CA VAL A 22 10.61 11.03 20.36
C VAL A 22 11.62 10.25 21.21
N SER A 23 12.31 9.27 20.63
CA SER A 23 13.37 8.52 21.31
C SER A 23 14.71 9.25 21.21
N GLU A 24 15.62 9.04 22.15
CA GLU A 24 17.00 9.60 22.04
C GLU A 24 17.72 9.11 20.77
N GLU A 25 17.44 7.87 20.34
CA GLU A 25 17.96 7.30 19.09
C GLU A 25 17.52 8.12 17.86
N SER A 26 16.26 8.58 17.83
CA SER A 26 15.73 9.36 16.71
C SER A 26 16.36 10.75 16.56
N LYS A 27 17.10 11.23 17.56
CA LYS A 27 17.86 12.48 17.48
C LYS A 27 19.16 12.34 16.68
N GLN A 28 19.61 11.12 16.42
CA GLN A 28 20.79 10.85 15.62
C GLN A 28 20.42 10.62 14.14
N PRO A 29 21.34 10.92 13.20
CA PRO A 29 21.20 10.52 11.81
C PRO A 29 20.98 9.01 11.68
N HIS A 30 19.91 8.60 11.01
CA HIS A 30 19.69 7.19 10.68
C HIS A 30 20.43 6.85 9.39
N TYR A 31 21.60 6.25 9.54
CA TYR A 31 22.47 5.87 8.43
C TYR A 31 21.94 4.65 7.67
N LEU A 32 22.27 4.60 6.38
CA LEU A 32 21.77 3.60 5.44
C LEU A 32 22.86 2.58 5.11
N THR A 33 22.49 1.31 5.07
CA THR A 33 23.39 0.20 4.70
C THR A 33 23.64 0.16 3.19
N PRO A 34 24.67 -0.55 2.71
CA PRO A 34 24.85 -0.83 1.27
C PRO A 34 23.59 -1.35 0.57
N TRP A 35 22.81 -2.19 1.25
CA TRP A 35 21.56 -2.73 0.72
C TRP A 35 20.49 -1.65 0.61
N ASP A 36 20.32 -0.82 1.63
CA ASP A 36 19.40 0.32 1.59
C ASP A 36 19.78 1.30 0.46
N LEU A 37 21.05 1.68 0.37
CA LEU A 37 21.58 2.65 -0.60
C LEU A 37 21.41 2.16 -2.06
N SER A 38 21.34 0.85 -2.29
CA SER A 38 21.13 0.28 -3.62
C SER A 38 19.72 0.56 -4.19
N PHE A 39 18.74 0.91 -3.35
CA PHE A 39 17.33 1.09 -3.74
C PHE A 39 16.93 2.52 -4.10
N PHE A 40 17.84 3.50 -4.20
CA PHE A 40 17.44 4.90 -4.46
C PHE A 40 16.61 5.13 -5.73
N ASN A 41 16.84 4.36 -6.80
CA ASN A 41 16.05 4.44 -8.03
C ASN A 41 14.90 3.40 -8.08
N ALA A 42 14.65 2.66 -7.00
CA ALA A 42 13.51 1.75 -6.91
C ALA A 42 12.23 2.53 -6.55
N GLN A 43 11.08 2.01 -6.97
CA GLN A 43 9.79 2.58 -6.58
C GLN A 43 9.42 2.20 -5.14
N TYR A 44 8.58 3.01 -4.51
CA TYR A 44 8.03 2.71 -3.18
C TYR A 44 7.25 1.38 -3.18
N ILE A 45 7.26 0.67 -2.05
CA ILE A 45 6.40 -0.50 -1.84
C ILE A 45 4.97 0.01 -1.63
N GLN A 46 4.03 -0.43 -2.47
CA GLN A 46 2.61 -0.10 -2.35
C GLN A 46 1.79 -1.38 -2.15
N LYS A 47 1.27 -1.58 -0.94
CA LYS A 47 0.41 -2.72 -0.58
C LYS A 47 -0.69 -2.23 0.35
N GLY A 48 -1.86 -2.85 0.25
CA GLY A 48 -2.99 -2.47 1.08
C GLY A 48 -3.99 -3.58 1.21
N LEU A 49 -4.88 -3.42 2.18
CA LEU A 49 -5.82 -4.44 2.61
C LEU A 49 -7.24 -3.91 2.55
N LEU A 50 -8.12 -4.73 2.01
CA LEU A 50 -9.55 -4.46 1.94
C LEU A 50 -10.27 -5.10 3.13
N PHE A 51 -11.11 -4.32 3.80
CA PHE A 51 -11.89 -4.72 4.95
C PHE A 51 -13.37 -4.40 4.74
N ARG A 52 -14.23 -5.12 5.47
CA ARG A 52 -15.62 -4.70 5.61
C ARG A 52 -15.70 -3.45 6.48
N LYS A 53 -16.64 -2.57 6.16
CA LYS A 53 -16.90 -1.40 6.97
C LYS A 53 -17.56 -1.81 8.30
N PRO A 54 -17.21 -1.15 9.42
CA PRO A 54 -17.90 -1.37 10.68
C PRO A 54 -19.33 -0.82 10.62
N LEU A 55 -20.28 -1.55 11.21
CA LEU A 55 -21.68 -1.15 11.31
C LEU A 55 -21.87 -0.07 12.38
N PRO A 56 -22.75 0.93 12.15
CA PRO A 56 -23.14 1.90 13.17
C PRO A 56 -23.75 1.22 14.39
N SER A 57 -23.53 1.79 15.57
CA SER A 57 -24.20 1.39 16.82
C SER A 57 -24.68 2.62 17.58
N PRO A 58 -25.57 2.47 18.58
CA PRO A 58 -25.98 3.58 19.43
C PRO A 58 -24.81 4.28 20.15
N GLU A 59 -23.73 3.54 20.42
CA GLU A 59 -22.51 4.04 21.10
C GLU A 59 -21.54 4.74 20.13
N ASP A 60 -21.57 4.36 18.84
CA ASP A 60 -20.72 4.90 17.79
C ASP A 60 -21.54 5.06 16.50
N PRO A 61 -22.27 6.18 16.35
CA PRO A 61 -23.13 6.40 15.18
C PRO A 61 -22.33 6.61 13.90
N ASN A 62 -21.03 6.95 13.99
CA ASN A 62 -20.15 7.23 12.85
C ASN A 62 -18.87 6.39 12.90
N PRO A 63 -18.98 5.04 12.87
CA PRO A 63 -17.89 4.14 13.20
C PRO A 63 -16.72 4.19 12.22
N THR A 64 -16.99 4.68 11.00
CA THR A 64 -15.99 4.86 9.97
C THR A 64 -15.08 6.05 10.27
N ILE A 65 -15.64 7.18 10.72
CA ILE A 65 -14.84 8.35 11.13
C ILE A 65 -14.07 8.03 12.40
N THR A 66 -14.71 7.35 13.36
CA THR A 66 -14.07 6.84 14.57
C THR A 66 -12.87 5.96 14.22
N PHE A 67 -13.03 5.04 13.25
CA PHE A 67 -11.95 4.19 12.76
C PHE A 67 -10.80 4.98 12.11
N ILE A 68 -11.09 5.99 11.29
CA ILE A 68 -10.05 6.84 10.69
C ILE A 68 -9.24 7.59 11.76
N ASN A 69 -9.89 8.07 12.82
CA ASN A 69 -9.19 8.69 13.95
C ASN A 69 -8.33 7.67 14.72
N GLN A 70 -8.85 6.45 14.94
CA GLN A 70 -8.09 5.35 15.53
C GLN A 70 -6.88 4.96 14.68
N LEU A 71 -6.99 4.98 13.35
CA LEU A 71 -5.86 4.76 12.44
C LEU A 71 -4.79 5.85 12.57
N LYS A 72 -5.17 7.13 12.61
CA LYS A 72 -4.21 8.24 12.81
C LYS A 72 -3.49 8.12 14.16
N GLN A 73 -4.24 7.84 15.22
CA GLN A 73 -3.69 7.67 16.56
C GLN A 73 -2.74 6.48 16.61
N SER A 74 -3.17 5.30 16.15
CA SER A 74 -2.32 4.10 16.12
C SER A 74 -1.07 4.30 15.29
N LEU A 75 -1.16 4.97 14.13
CA LEU A 75 -0.01 5.27 13.29
C LEU A 75 1.03 6.11 14.04
N SER A 76 0.58 7.14 14.77
CA SER A 76 1.47 7.96 15.61
C SER A 76 2.23 7.12 16.63
N MET A 77 1.59 6.14 17.26
CA MET A 77 2.23 5.29 18.27
C MET A 77 3.12 4.22 17.64
N THR A 78 2.74 3.68 16.49
CA THR A 78 3.61 2.77 15.72
C THR A 78 4.88 3.49 15.30
N LEU A 79 4.79 4.76 14.88
CA LEU A 79 5.94 5.56 14.49
C LEU A 79 6.92 5.86 15.64
N THR A 80 6.52 5.73 16.92
CA THR A 80 7.50 5.72 18.03
C THR A 80 8.49 4.57 17.89
N HIS A 81 8.00 3.37 17.54
CA HIS A 81 8.84 2.18 17.36
C HIS A 81 9.55 2.18 16.00
N TYR A 82 8.90 2.75 14.98
CA TYR A 82 9.39 2.80 13.60
C TYR A 82 9.75 4.23 13.18
N TYR A 83 10.45 4.97 14.04
CA TYR A 83 10.75 6.40 13.85
C TYR A 83 11.42 6.76 12.51
N PRO A 84 12.26 5.91 11.87
CA PRO A 84 12.85 6.28 10.58
C PRO A 84 11.82 6.53 9.47
N LEU A 85 10.60 5.98 9.59
CA LEU A 85 9.52 6.22 8.63
C LEU A 85 8.91 7.62 8.71
N ALA A 86 9.11 8.32 9.84
CA ALA A 86 8.68 9.71 10.01
C ALA A 86 9.73 10.73 9.55
N GLY A 87 10.97 10.30 9.31
CA GLY A 87 12.08 11.18 8.92
C GLY A 87 12.05 11.63 7.46
N ARG A 88 13.15 12.26 7.01
CA ARG A 88 13.37 12.64 5.61
C ARG A 88 14.80 12.36 5.17
N MET A 89 15.00 12.11 3.88
CA MET A 89 16.35 11.96 3.34
C MET A 89 17.09 13.29 3.32
N VAL A 90 18.35 13.27 3.72
CA VAL A 90 19.26 14.40 3.68
C VAL A 90 20.54 13.98 2.96
N THR A 91 20.95 14.79 1.99
CA THR A 91 22.24 14.63 1.32
C THR A 91 23.29 15.53 2.00
N LYS A 92 24.39 14.93 2.46
CA LYS A 92 25.60 15.64 2.85
C LYS A 92 26.61 15.59 1.71
N LYS A 93 27.04 16.76 1.24
CA LYS A 93 28.06 16.88 0.20
C LYS A 93 29.26 17.67 0.70
N GLN A 94 30.44 17.31 0.20
CA GLN A 94 31.67 18.07 0.39
C GLN A 94 32.47 18.00 -0.92
N ASP A 95 33.08 19.10 -1.33
CA ASP A 95 33.82 19.15 -2.60
C ASP A 95 35.29 18.70 -2.46
N ASN A 96 35.91 18.94 -1.30
CA ASN A 96 37.30 18.57 -1.05
C ASN A 96 37.53 18.06 0.40
N PRO A 97 37.83 16.77 0.60
CA PRO A 97 37.76 15.69 -0.39
C PRO A 97 36.31 15.49 -0.89
N PRO A 98 36.10 15.03 -2.14
CA PRO A 98 34.76 14.74 -2.66
C PRO A 98 34.02 13.73 -1.80
N PHE A 99 32.83 14.10 -1.36
CA PHE A 99 31.97 13.27 -0.54
C PHE A 99 30.51 13.47 -0.93
N TYR A 100 29.78 12.37 -1.04
CA TYR A 100 28.34 12.37 -1.27
C TYR A 100 27.72 11.26 -0.44
N GLY A 101 27.09 11.63 0.68
CA GLY A 101 26.44 10.69 1.58
C GLY A 101 24.97 11.05 1.76
N ILE A 102 24.12 10.02 1.87
CA ILE A 102 22.69 10.19 2.15
C ILE A 102 22.35 9.46 3.44
N TYR A 103 21.61 10.12 4.33
CA TYR A 103 21.06 9.54 5.56
C TYR A 103 19.62 10.00 5.76
N ILE A 104 18.93 9.45 6.76
CA ILE A 104 17.60 9.89 7.16
C ILE A 104 17.71 10.76 8.41
N ASP A 105 17.29 12.01 8.30
CA ASP A 105 17.10 12.88 9.45
C ASP A 105 15.75 12.58 10.09
N CYS A 106 15.80 12.06 11.32
CA CYS A 106 14.63 11.74 12.13
C CYS A 106 14.38 12.77 13.25
N SER A 107 15.27 13.76 13.38
CA SER A 107 15.22 14.77 14.46
C SER A 107 14.36 15.98 14.12
N ASN A 108 14.03 16.14 12.83
CA ASN A 108 13.27 17.28 12.36
C ASN A 108 11.78 17.15 12.72
N ASP A 109 11.36 17.85 13.76
CA ASP A 109 9.96 17.86 14.21
C ASP A 109 8.98 18.48 13.21
N SER A 110 9.42 19.11 12.11
CA SER A 110 8.50 19.63 11.08
C SER A 110 8.04 18.57 10.08
N VAL A 111 8.66 17.39 10.06
CA VAL A 111 8.35 16.31 9.12
C VAL A 111 7.67 15.12 9.82
N GLY A 112 7.08 14.22 9.03
CA GLY A 112 6.38 13.05 9.55
C GLY A 112 5.92 12.12 8.44
N ALA A 113 5.23 11.04 8.81
CA ALA A 113 4.48 10.25 7.86
C ALA A 113 3.24 11.04 7.38
N GLU A 114 2.72 10.71 6.22
CA GLU A 114 1.50 11.31 5.70
C GLU A 114 0.32 10.36 5.88
N PHE A 115 -0.83 10.90 6.28
CA PHE A 115 -2.08 10.18 6.34
C PHE A 115 -3.11 10.88 5.44
N ILE A 116 -3.68 10.13 4.50
CA ILE A 116 -4.72 10.58 3.59
C ILE A 116 -6.02 9.85 3.95
N HIS A 117 -7.07 10.62 4.18
CA HIS A 117 -8.44 10.12 4.24
C HIS A 117 -9.11 10.43 2.91
N ALA A 118 -9.60 9.40 2.23
CA ALA A 118 -10.23 9.51 0.92
C ALA A 118 -11.54 8.72 0.85
N ALA A 119 -12.35 8.99 -0.18
CA ALA A 119 -13.53 8.21 -0.52
C ALA A 119 -13.62 7.92 -2.01
N ALA A 120 -14.31 6.85 -2.37
CA ALA A 120 -14.63 6.50 -3.75
C ALA A 120 -16.05 5.94 -3.83
N ASP A 121 -16.80 6.36 -4.85
CA ASP A 121 -18.19 5.94 -5.09
C ASP A 121 -18.23 4.58 -5.84
N ILE A 122 -17.68 3.57 -5.20
CA ILE A 122 -17.56 2.18 -5.67
C ILE A 122 -17.88 1.22 -4.51
N THR A 123 -18.02 -0.06 -4.81
CA THR A 123 -18.21 -1.14 -3.84
C THR A 123 -17.00 -2.08 -3.80
N MET A 124 -16.95 -2.96 -2.79
CA MET A 124 -15.94 -4.02 -2.76
C MET A 124 -16.06 -4.99 -3.94
N LEU A 125 -17.28 -5.22 -4.44
CA LEU A 125 -17.51 -6.11 -5.59
C LEU A 125 -16.93 -5.53 -6.86
N ASP A 126 -16.99 -4.22 -7.04
CA ASP A 126 -16.35 -3.55 -8.18
C ASP A 126 -14.84 -3.80 -8.23
N ILE A 127 -14.22 -4.21 -7.10
CA ILE A 127 -12.80 -4.54 -6.99
C ILE A 127 -12.50 -6.05 -7.06
N LEU A 128 -13.46 -6.88 -6.67
CA LEU A 128 -13.26 -8.32 -6.48
C LEU A 128 -13.92 -9.17 -7.58
N THR A 129 -14.97 -8.67 -8.23
CA THR A 129 -15.70 -9.37 -9.29
C THR A 129 -14.99 -9.32 -10.64
N PRO A 130 -14.40 -8.20 -11.09
CA PRO A 130 -13.69 -8.16 -12.37
C PRO A 130 -12.54 -9.17 -12.43
N ILE A 131 -12.32 -9.75 -13.61
CA ILE A 131 -11.23 -10.71 -13.87
C ILE A 131 -9.87 -10.06 -13.64
N ASP A 132 -9.69 -8.87 -14.21
CA ASP A 132 -8.52 -8.04 -13.99
C ASP A 132 -8.71 -7.17 -12.75
N VAL A 133 -7.61 -6.91 -12.04
CA VAL A 133 -7.57 -5.90 -10.98
C VAL A 133 -7.93 -4.54 -11.60
N PRO A 134 -9.02 -3.89 -11.15
CA PRO A 134 -9.45 -2.64 -11.76
C PRO A 134 -8.42 -1.53 -11.60
N ARG A 135 -8.23 -0.71 -12.64
CA ARG A 135 -7.22 0.37 -12.64
C ARG A 135 -7.38 1.36 -11.49
N ILE A 136 -8.62 1.60 -11.03
CA ILE A 136 -8.91 2.49 -9.90
C ILE A 136 -8.17 2.08 -8.61
N VAL A 137 -7.81 0.80 -8.45
CA VAL A 137 -7.02 0.29 -7.31
C VAL A 137 -5.66 1.00 -7.21
N GLN A 138 -5.09 1.43 -8.32
CA GLN A 138 -3.83 2.17 -8.33
C GLN A 138 -3.96 3.52 -7.61
N SER A 139 -5.12 4.17 -7.72
CA SER A 139 -5.44 5.43 -7.03
C SER A 139 -5.75 5.24 -5.53
N PHE A 140 -5.72 4.01 -5.02
CA PHE A 140 -5.88 3.74 -3.59
C PHE A 140 -4.58 4.00 -2.81
N PHE A 141 -3.53 4.40 -3.52
CA PHE A 141 -2.19 4.67 -3.01
C PHE A 141 -1.75 6.07 -3.44
N ALA A 142 -0.97 6.71 -2.58
CA ALA A 142 -0.35 8.00 -2.88
C ALA A 142 1.03 7.80 -3.53
N LEU A 143 1.63 8.90 -3.99
CA LEU A 143 2.98 8.94 -4.55
C LEU A 143 3.16 8.04 -5.78
N GLU A 144 2.20 8.08 -6.70
CA GLU A 144 2.30 7.37 -7.98
C GLU A 144 3.57 7.79 -8.73
N GLY A 145 4.37 6.80 -9.13
CA GLY A 145 5.62 7.04 -9.87
C GLY A 145 6.81 7.53 -9.03
N ALA A 146 6.65 7.71 -7.71
CA ALA A 146 7.76 8.12 -6.85
C ALA A 146 8.83 7.02 -6.76
N ILE A 147 10.09 7.43 -6.84
CA ILE A 147 11.25 6.59 -6.56
C ILE A 147 11.80 6.91 -5.16
N CYS A 148 12.54 5.99 -4.55
CA CYS A 148 12.96 6.14 -3.17
C CYS A 148 13.79 7.42 -2.91
N HIS A 149 14.58 7.87 -3.88
CA HIS A 149 15.33 9.13 -3.78
C HIS A 149 14.40 10.36 -3.61
N ASP A 150 13.14 10.29 -4.05
CA ASP A 150 12.16 11.37 -3.86
C ASP A 150 11.85 11.62 -2.38
N GLY A 151 12.24 10.71 -1.47
CA GLY A 151 12.15 10.87 -0.01
C GLY A 151 12.92 12.06 0.59
N HIS A 152 13.65 12.82 -0.23
CA HIS A 152 14.17 14.15 0.13
C HIS A 152 13.07 15.22 0.21
N ILE A 153 12.00 15.05 -0.59
CA ILE A 153 10.88 15.99 -0.72
C ILE A 153 9.59 15.32 -0.25
N GLU A 154 9.36 14.10 -0.73
CA GLU A 154 8.19 13.30 -0.42
C GLU A 154 8.31 12.59 0.94
N PRO A 155 7.18 12.27 1.59
CA PRO A 155 7.17 11.43 2.78
C PRO A 155 7.75 10.04 2.52
N LEU A 156 8.45 9.51 3.53
CA LEU A 156 8.96 8.14 3.49
C LEU A 156 7.86 7.09 3.71
N LEU A 157 6.74 7.51 4.29
CA LEU A 157 5.57 6.69 4.56
C LEU A 157 4.29 7.48 4.30
N VAL A 158 3.38 6.90 3.53
CA VAL A 158 2.01 7.40 3.36
C VAL A 158 1.01 6.29 3.65
N VAL A 159 0.05 6.54 4.53
CA VAL A 159 -1.10 5.66 4.77
C VAL A 159 -2.35 6.32 4.21
N GLN A 160 -3.09 5.61 3.38
CA GLN A 160 -4.37 6.07 2.84
C GLN A 160 -5.51 5.22 3.39
N GLY A 161 -6.37 5.81 4.21
CA GLY A 161 -7.66 5.24 4.60
C GLY A 161 -8.72 5.64 3.58
N LEU A 162 -9.12 4.70 2.73
CA LEU A 162 -10.10 4.92 1.67
C LEU A 162 -11.44 4.28 2.02
N LEU A 163 -12.49 5.09 1.98
CA LEU A 163 -13.86 4.66 2.23
C LEU A 163 -14.58 4.40 0.92
N PHE A 164 -15.15 3.22 0.78
CA PHE A 164 -16.09 2.95 -0.30
C PHE A 164 -17.44 3.53 0.08
N ARG A 165 -18.17 4.00 -0.93
CA ARG A 165 -19.52 4.54 -0.80
C ARG A 165 -20.35 3.91 -1.90
N LYS A 166 -21.54 3.43 -1.56
CA LYS A 166 -22.49 3.02 -2.58
C LYS A 166 -22.73 4.22 -3.51
N PRO A 167 -22.62 4.05 -4.85
CA PRO A 167 -22.97 5.12 -5.76
C PRO A 167 -24.38 5.58 -5.42
N SER A 168 -24.54 6.86 -5.07
CA SER A 168 -25.88 7.41 -4.94
C SER A 168 -26.56 7.24 -6.30
N PRO A 169 -27.81 6.76 -6.39
CA PRO A 169 -28.52 6.78 -7.65
C PRO A 169 -28.44 8.22 -8.14
N SER A 170 -27.83 8.43 -9.31
CA SER A 170 -27.82 9.74 -9.94
C SER A 170 -29.28 10.16 -10.04
N PHE A 171 -29.72 11.10 -9.21
CA PHE A 171 -31.00 11.75 -9.38
C PHE A 171 -30.92 12.45 -10.74
N GLN A 172 -31.39 11.78 -11.79
CA GLN A 172 -31.77 12.39 -13.05
C GLN A 172 -33.12 13.09 -12.88
N ASP A 173 -33.30 13.81 -11.77
CA ASP A 173 -34.48 14.63 -11.51
C ASP A 173 -33.98 16.02 -11.10
N PRO A 174 -34.28 17.09 -11.86
CA PRO A 174 -33.83 18.42 -11.51
C PRO A 174 -34.59 18.92 -10.26
N ASN A 175 -33.93 18.76 -9.11
CA ASN A 175 -34.12 19.54 -7.87
C ASN A 175 -35.37 19.31 -7.00
N PRO A 176 -35.30 18.38 -6.02
CA PRO A 176 -36.04 18.50 -4.77
C PRO A 176 -35.38 19.46 -3.76
N THR A 177 -34.05 19.66 -3.83
CA THR A 177 -33.28 20.51 -2.90
C THR A 177 -33.56 22.01 -3.08
N ILE A 178 -33.84 22.46 -4.31
CA ILE A 178 -34.24 23.86 -4.57
C ILE A 178 -35.57 24.16 -3.88
N THR A 179 -36.55 23.26 -3.96
CA THR A 179 -37.86 23.45 -3.31
C THR A 179 -37.78 23.56 -1.78
N PHE A 180 -36.90 22.81 -1.11
CA PHE A 180 -36.76 22.89 0.34
C PHE A 180 -36.00 24.15 0.79
N ILE A 181 -34.94 24.54 0.07
CA ILE A 181 -34.22 25.80 0.33
C ILE A 181 -35.16 26.99 0.11
N ASP A 182 -36.00 26.96 -0.92
CA ASP A 182 -36.96 28.03 -1.17
C ASP A 182 -38.05 28.08 -0.08
N GLN A 183 -38.49 26.94 0.45
CA GLN A 183 -39.36 26.89 1.62
C GLN A 183 -38.70 27.45 2.89
N LEU A 184 -37.42 27.16 3.13
CA LEU A 184 -36.66 27.72 4.26
C LEU A 184 -36.40 29.22 4.12
N LYS A 185 -36.07 29.69 2.91
CA LYS A 185 -35.98 31.13 2.61
C LYS A 185 -37.31 31.82 2.85
N HIS A 186 -38.42 31.19 2.42
CA HIS A 186 -39.76 31.72 2.64
C HIS A 186 -40.13 31.76 4.12
N SER A 187 -39.87 30.69 4.88
CA SER A 187 -40.17 30.65 6.32
C SER A 187 -39.30 31.61 7.14
N LEU A 188 -38.01 31.77 6.79
CA LEU A 188 -37.14 32.76 7.40
C LEU A 188 -37.60 34.18 7.07
N SER A 189 -37.98 34.45 5.82
CA SER A 189 -38.56 35.73 5.41
C SER A 189 -39.81 36.06 6.23
N MET A 190 -40.75 35.11 6.36
CA MET A 190 -41.94 35.26 7.20
C MET A 190 -41.57 35.50 8.67
N THR A 191 -40.59 34.78 9.21
CA THR A 191 -40.15 34.95 10.61
C THR A 191 -39.52 36.33 10.84
N LEU A 192 -38.70 36.81 9.90
CA LEU A 192 -38.08 38.13 9.97
C LEU A 192 -39.10 39.27 9.84
N THR A 193 -40.31 39.04 9.31
CA THR A 193 -41.38 40.06 9.42
C THR A 193 -41.84 40.28 10.87
N HIS A 194 -41.81 39.23 11.71
CA HIS A 194 -42.15 39.32 13.12
C HIS A 194 -40.96 39.76 14.00
N PHE A 195 -39.73 39.48 13.55
CA PHE A 195 -38.47 39.82 14.23
C PHE A 195 -37.60 40.75 13.39
N TYR A 196 -38.20 41.80 12.81
CA TYR A 196 -37.56 42.69 11.83
C TYR A 196 -36.25 43.38 12.27
N PRO A 197 -35.96 43.63 13.57
CA PRO A 197 -34.64 44.13 13.97
C PRO A 197 -33.50 43.16 13.66
N LEU A 198 -33.75 41.86 13.50
CA LEU A 198 -32.70 40.87 13.19
C LEU A 198 -32.22 40.95 11.74
N SER A 199 -32.97 41.60 10.84
CA SER A 199 -32.56 41.87 9.46
C SER A 199 -31.97 43.27 9.25
N GLY A 200 -31.99 44.14 10.26
CA GLY A 200 -31.45 45.49 10.18
C GLY A 200 -29.93 45.57 10.41
N ARG A 201 -29.34 46.74 10.16
CA ARG A 201 -27.90 46.98 10.40
C ARG A 201 -27.71 47.91 11.60
N MET A 202 -26.77 47.57 12.49
CA MET A 202 -26.37 48.48 13.55
C MET A 202 -25.70 49.71 12.94
N VAL A 203 -26.22 50.88 13.29
CA VAL A 203 -25.72 52.18 12.89
C VAL A 203 -25.55 53.07 14.11
N THR A 204 -24.55 53.93 14.04
CA THR A 204 -24.27 54.94 15.05
C THR A 204 -24.79 56.28 14.55
N LYS A 205 -25.55 56.99 15.38
CA LYS A 205 -25.93 58.38 15.11
C LYS A 205 -25.52 59.22 16.27
N GLN A 206 -24.74 60.23 15.93
CA GLN A 206 -24.41 61.31 16.80
C GLN A 206 -25.40 62.44 16.52
N GLN A 207 -26.11 62.86 17.55
CA GLN A 207 -26.98 64.03 17.51
C GLN A 207 -26.38 65.10 18.41
N ASP A 208 -26.15 66.29 17.87
CA ASP A 208 -25.36 67.32 18.55
C ASP A 208 -26.17 68.15 19.56
N ASN A 209 -27.51 68.08 19.57
CA ASN A 209 -28.31 68.87 20.52
C ASN A 209 -29.72 68.29 20.80
N PRO A 210 -30.03 67.81 22.02
CA PRO A 210 -29.08 67.55 23.12
C PRO A 210 -28.06 66.46 22.71
N PRO A 211 -26.83 66.46 23.25
CA PRO A 211 -25.79 65.52 22.84
C PRO A 211 -26.19 64.09 23.21
N PHE A 212 -26.40 63.25 22.20
CA PHE A 212 -26.74 61.84 22.35
C PHE A 212 -25.90 61.00 21.39
N TYR A 213 -25.29 59.94 21.93
CA TYR A 213 -24.57 58.92 21.16
C TYR A 213 -25.27 57.58 21.40
N GLY A 214 -26.01 57.11 20.39
CA GLY A 214 -26.76 55.87 20.46
C GLY A 214 -26.40 54.93 19.33
N ILE A 215 -26.29 53.64 19.65
CA ILE A 215 -26.28 52.55 18.66
C ILE A 215 -27.73 52.10 18.51
N TYR A 216 -28.24 52.10 17.28
CA TYR A 216 -29.57 51.59 16.97
C TYR A 216 -29.51 50.72 15.71
N VAL A 217 -30.52 49.90 15.52
CA VAL A 217 -30.62 49.02 14.36
C VAL A 217 -31.52 49.70 13.33
N ASP A 218 -30.95 50.12 12.20
CA ASP A 218 -31.69 50.69 11.08
C ASP A 218 -32.34 49.58 10.27
N CYS A 219 -33.67 49.64 10.18
CA CYS A 219 -34.53 48.68 9.48
C CYS A 219 -35.32 49.35 8.34
N SER A 220 -35.00 50.60 7.97
CA SER A 220 -35.80 51.44 7.06
C SER A 220 -35.42 51.31 5.58
N ASN A 221 -34.38 50.52 5.26
CA ASN A 221 -33.86 50.39 3.91
C ASN A 221 -34.24 49.03 3.31
N ASP A 222 -35.17 49.04 2.35
CA ASP A 222 -35.71 47.84 1.67
C ASP A 222 -34.65 47.05 0.87
N SER A 223 -33.46 47.62 0.67
CA SER A 223 -32.33 46.94 0.00
C SER A 223 -31.45 46.11 0.93
N VAL A 224 -31.77 46.04 2.24
CA VAL A 224 -30.93 45.40 3.26
C VAL A 224 -31.69 44.24 3.89
N GLY A 225 -31.35 43.01 3.48
CA GLY A 225 -31.91 41.77 4.02
C GLY A 225 -30.90 40.96 4.86
N ALA A 226 -31.38 39.89 5.51
CA ALA A 226 -30.50 38.91 6.13
C ALA A 226 -29.86 38.02 5.06
N ASP A 227 -28.53 37.85 5.12
CA ASP A 227 -27.79 36.98 4.20
C ASP A 227 -28.14 35.50 4.49
N PHE A 228 -28.83 34.84 3.56
CA PHE A 228 -29.07 33.40 3.63
C PHE A 228 -27.90 32.65 2.99
N VAL A 229 -26.93 32.25 3.83
CA VAL A 229 -25.77 31.48 3.38
C VAL A 229 -26.10 29.99 3.48
N HIS A 230 -26.24 29.33 2.33
CA HIS A 230 -26.32 27.87 2.26
C HIS A 230 -24.93 27.32 1.88
N ALA A 231 -24.39 26.47 2.75
CA ALA A 231 -23.26 25.61 2.42
C ALA A 231 -23.81 24.23 2.05
N ALA A 232 -23.61 23.80 0.81
CA ALA A 232 -23.91 22.44 0.41
C ALA A 232 -22.86 21.51 1.02
N VAL A 233 -23.28 20.53 1.80
CA VAL A 233 -22.43 19.45 2.29
C VAL A 233 -22.98 18.16 1.69
N ASP A 234 -22.18 17.47 0.87
CA ASP A 234 -22.50 16.13 0.35
C ASP A 234 -22.39 15.10 1.49
N ILE A 235 -23.42 15.06 2.33
CA ILE A 235 -23.69 14.03 3.33
C ILE A 235 -24.99 13.34 2.92
N SER A 236 -24.99 12.01 2.92
CA SER A 236 -26.20 11.23 2.64
C SER A 236 -27.22 11.49 3.74
N MET A 237 -28.48 11.73 3.40
CA MET A 237 -29.57 11.93 4.37
C MET A 237 -29.76 10.69 5.28
N LEU A 238 -29.25 9.53 4.86
CA LEU A 238 -29.20 8.29 5.64
C LEU A 238 -28.22 8.36 6.83
N ASP A 239 -27.23 9.27 6.78
CA ASP A 239 -26.26 9.48 7.87
C ASP A 239 -26.85 10.36 8.99
N ILE A 240 -28.00 11.02 8.76
CA ILE A 240 -28.65 11.96 9.70
C ILE A 240 -29.89 11.34 10.35
N LEU A 241 -30.54 10.37 9.71
CA LEU A 241 -31.82 9.81 10.17
C LEU A 241 -31.73 8.30 10.44
N THR A 242 -31.74 7.92 11.72
CA THR A 242 -32.37 6.66 12.19
C THR A 242 -33.19 6.99 13.44
N PRO A 243 -34.29 6.27 13.77
CA PRO A 243 -34.59 4.88 13.40
C PRO A 243 -36.03 4.61 12.93
N ILE A 244 -36.24 3.70 11.97
CA ILE A 244 -37.48 2.91 11.87
C ILE A 244 -37.13 1.47 11.43
N ASP A 245 -37.63 0.51 12.20
CA ASP A 245 -37.59 -0.93 11.98
C ASP A 245 -38.18 -1.36 10.63
N VAL A 246 -37.38 -2.03 9.78
CA VAL A 246 -37.88 -3.06 8.85
C VAL A 246 -36.81 -4.16 8.71
N PRO A 247 -37.13 -5.44 8.94
CA PRO A 247 -36.20 -6.53 8.69
C PRO A 247 -36.25 -6.90 7.20
N LEU A 248 -35.19 -6.60 6.45
CA LEU A 248 -34.94 -7.24 5.15
C LEU A 248 -33.52 -7.83 5.16
N ILE A 249 -33.46 -9.08 5.58
CA ILE A 249 -32.29 -9.96 5.47
C ILE A 249 -32.12 -10.29 3.98
N ALA A 250 -30.89 -10.11 3.49
CA ALA A 250 -30.37 -10.38 2.14
C ALA A 250 -30.69 -9.33 1.05
N THR A 251 -29.70 -8.47 0.73
CA THR A 251 -29.20 -8.07 -0.62
C THR A 251 -28.52 -6.68 -0.72
N GLU A 252 -28.04 -6.05 0.36
CA GLU A 252 -27.24 -4.81 0.22
C GLU A 252 -25.91 -4.88 0.98
N LEU A 253 -24.79 -4.93 0.25
CA LEU A 253 -23.46 -4.76 0.83
C LEU A 253 -23.33 -3.34 1.40
N LEU A 254 -23.30 -3.27 2.73
CA LEU A 254 -22.99 -2.13 3.60
C LEU A 254 -21.49 -1.70 3.51
N ASP A 255 -20.99 -1.56 2.26
CA ASP A 255 -19.68 -1.09 1.78
C ASP A 255 -18.38 -1.49 2.54
N GLY A 256 -17.22 -0.95 2.13
CA GLY A 256 -15.88 -1.43 2.52
C GLY A 256 -14.88 -0.32 2.82
N ILE A 257 -13.77 -0.68 3.48
CA ILE A 257 -12.66 0.22 3.77
C ILE A 257 -11.39 -0.39 3.22
N PHE A 258 -10.60 0.40 2.50
CA PHE A 258 -9.26 0.02 2.08
C PHE A 258 -8.22 0.79 2.88
N VAL A 259 -7.27 0.08 3.50
CA VAL A 259 -6.11 0.67 4.17
C VAL A 259 -4.90 0.44 3.27
N GLY A 260 -4.55 1.45 2.50
CA GLY A 260 -3.38 1.48 1.63
C GLY A 260 -2.15 2.02 2.33
N CYS A 261 -0.97 1.47 2.02
CA CYS A 261 0.30 1.97 2.54
C CYS A 261 1.31 2.06 1.40
N THR A 262 2.00 3.20 1.34
CA THR A 262 3.11 3.51 0.43
C THR A 262 4.36 3.73 1.27
N PHE A 263 5.36 2.85 1.11
CA PHE A 263 6.49 2.72 2.00
C PHE A 263 7.80 2.83 1.21
N ASN A 264 8.68 3.75 1.57
CA ASN A 264 9.95 3.97 0.86
C ASN A 264 10.85 2.74 1.01
N HIS A 265 11.21 2.12 -0.11
CA HIS A 265 11.91 0.84 -0.13
C HIS A 265 13.35 0.95 0.43
N VAL A 266 13.96 2.14 0.47
CA VAL A 266 15.26 2.35 1.13
C VAL A 266 15.19 2.14 2.64
N ILE A 267 14.03 2.35 3.26
CA ILE A 267 13.86 2.18 4.72
C ILE A 267 13.68 0.71 5.11
N GLY A 268 13.19 -0.13 4.19
CA GLY A 268 13.01 -1.55 4.45
C GLY A 268 12.44 -2.34 3.28
N ASP A 269 12.58 -3.65 3.38
CA ASP A 269 12.10 -4.63 2.42
C ASP A 269 10.65 -5.08 2.71
N GLY A 270 10.17 -6.08 1.97
CA GLY A 270 8.82 -6.64 2.17
C GLY A 270 8.60 -7.24 3.57
N THR A 271 9.64 -7.80 4.19
CA THR A 271 9.57 -8.32 5.57
C THR A 271 9.38 -7.17 6.56
N ALA A 272 10.15 -6.09 6.41
CA ALA A 272 10.03 -4.87 7.20
C ALA A 272 8.65 -4.20 7.03
N TYR A 273 8.14 -4.14 5.80
CA TYR A 273 6.82 -3.60 5.48
C TYR A 273 5.70 -4.32 6.26
N TRP A 274 5.64 -5.66 6.17
CA TRP A 274 4.54 -6.41 6.79
C TRP A 274 4.65 -6.44 8.32
N LYS A 275 5.87 -6.39 8.88
CA LYS A 275 6.07 -6.23 10.34
C LYS A 275 5.57 -4.89 10.84
N PHE A 276 5.88 -3.81 10.12
CA PHE A 276 5.32 -2.49 10.41
C PHE A 276 3.79 -2.51 10.33
N PHE A 277 3.22 -3.04 9.23
CA PHE A 277 1.78 -3.03 9.01
C PHE A 277 1.01 -3.88 10.05
N ASN A 278 1.58 -5.01 10.48
CA ASN A 278 1.03 -5.82 11.56
C ASN A 278 1.12 -5.14 12.94
N ALA A 279 2.24 -4.47 13.24
CA ALA A 279 2.37 -3.67 14.47
C ALA A 279 1.36 -2.51 14.49
N PHE A 280 1.15 -1.87 13.33
CA PHE A 280 0.15 -0.82 13.15
C PHE A 280 -1.27 -1.34 13.42
N ALA A 281 -1.63 -2.48 12.84
CA ALA A 281 -2.92 -3.13 13.08
C ALA A 281 -3.09 -3.57 14.55
N GLU A 282 -2.04 -4.12 15.17
CA GLU A 282 -2.04 -4.51 16.58
C GLU A 282 -2.37 -3.32 17.50
N ILE A 283 -1.68 -2.19 17.32
CA ILE A 283 -1.93 -0.98 18.11
C ILE A 283 -3.34 -0.45 17.85
N CYS A 284 -3.80 -0.40 16.60
CA CYS A 284 -5.15 0.05 16.26
C CYS A 284 -6.22 -0.80 16.96
N ARG A 285 -6.03 -2.12 16.96
CA ARG A 285 -6.91 -3.07 17.65
C ARG A 285 -6.91 -2.86 19.17
N LYS A 286 -5.74 -2.61 19.79
CA LYS A 286 -5.64 -2.28 21.23
C LYS A 286 -6.40 -0.99 21.56
N ILE A 287 -6.23 0.06 20.76
CA ILE A 287 -6.96 1.34 20.94
C ILE A 287 -8.47 1.11 20.84
N ARG A 288 -8.93 0.41 19.80
CA ARG A 288 -10.36 0.15 19.58
C ARG A 288 -10.98 -0.68 20.70
N LYS A 289 -10.22 -1.64 21.26
CA LYS A 289 -10.65 -2.42 22.43
C LYS A 289 -10.76 -1.54 23.68
N ALA A 290 -9.78 -0.68 23.93
CA ALA A 290 -9.78 0.24 25.06
C ALA A 290 -10.94 1.26 24.97
N SER A 291 -11.22 1.80 23.78
CA SER A 291 -12.36 2.73 23.59
C SER A 291 -13.72 2.12 23.94
N LYS A 292 -13.86 0.79 23.85
CA LYS A 292 -15.11 0.06 24.22
C LYS A 292 -15.18 -0.28 25.70
N GLN A 293 -14.04 -0.33 26.39
CA GLN A 293 -13.95 -0.67 27.81
C GLN A 293 -13.83 0.65 28.57
N ALA A 294 -14.96 1.30 28.84
CA ALA A 294 -15.02 2.60 29.51
C ALA A 294 -14.14 2.64 30.77
N GLY A 295 -13.03 3.38 30.71
CA GLY A 295 -12.11 3.62 31.82
C GLY A 295 -10.80 4.24 31.32
N ASP A 296 -10.27 5.22 32.05
CA ASP A 296 -8.96 5.85 31.84
C ASP A 296 -7.80 4.86 32.09
N GLN A 297 -7.82 3.69 31.42
CA GLN A 297 -6.67 2.81 31.41
C GLN A 297 -5.64 3.39 30.45
N GLN A 298 -4.44 3.65 30.98
CA GLN A 298 -3.27 3.91 30.16
C GLN A 298 -3.11 2.74 29.19
N ILE A 299 -3.35 2.99 27.91
CA ILE A 299 -3.19 1.98 26.87
C ILE A 299 -1.69 1.70 26.77
N GLU A 300 -1.29 0.46 27.04
CA GLU A 300 0.10 0.05 26.88
C GLU A 300 0.41 -0.14 25.38
N PHE A 301 1.28 0.70 24.84
CA PHE A 301 1.59 0.76 23.40
C PHE A 301 2.73 -0.18 22.97
N ASN A 302 3.07 -1.13 23.84
CA ASN A 302 4.02 -2.19 23.53
C ASN A 302 3.48 -3.05 22.39
N ILE A 303 4.35 -3.40 21.44
CA ILE A 303 4.00 -4.27 20.32
C ILE A 303 4.63 -5.65 20.53
N SER A 304 3.96 -6.68 20.01
CA SER A 304 4.38 -8.07 20.24
C SER A 304 5.75 -8.38 19.64
N CYS A 305 6.13 -7.67 18.56
CA CYS A 305 7.41 -7.81 17.88
C CYS A 305 8.05 -6.42 17.65
N PRO A 306 8.78 -5.87 18.64
CA PRO A 306 9.41 -4.56 18.49
C PRO A 306 10.56 -4.61 17.45
N PRO A 307 10.67 -3.60 16.58
CA PRO A 307 11.72 -3.57 15.55
C PRO A 307 13.09 -3.31 16.16
N ILE A 308 14.11 -3.95 15.61
CA ILE A 308 15.51 -3.56 15.81
C ILE A 308 15.84 -2.57 14.70
N THR A 309 15.86 -1.28 15.04
CA THR A 309 16.08 -0.16 14.10
C THR A 309 17.56 0.13 13.86
N ARG A 310 18.44 -0.23 14.80
CA ARG A 310 19.89 -0.10 14.65
C ARG A 310 20.36 -0.88 13.42
N ARG A 311 20.87 -0.15 12.43
CA ARG A 311 21.41 -0.75 11.21
C ARG A 311 22.69 -1.52 11.51
N TRP A 312 22.74 -2.74 10.98
CA TRP A 312 23.92 -3.60 11.00
C TRP A 312 24.67 -3.53 9.66
N PHE A 313 25.95 -3.19 9.71
CA PHE A 313 26.81 -3.01 8.53
C PHE A 313 27.73 -4.21 8.26
N MET A 314 27.40 -5.38 8.84
CA MET A 314 28.19 -6.64 8.82
C MET A 314 29.53 -6.60 9.57
N GLU A 315 29.78 -5.57 10.36
CA GLU A 315 30.99 -5.41 11.17
C GLU A 315 30.55 -4.92 12.54
N ASP A 316 30.68 -5.77 13.56
CA ASP A 316 30.11 -5.53 14.91
C ASP A 316 30.84 -4.41 15.67
N ASP A 317 32.06 -4.05 15.23
CA ASP A 317 32.95 -3.08 15.89
C ASP A 317 33.03 -1.72 15.18
N ILE A 318 32.26 -1.49 14.12
CA ILE A 318 32.24 -0.20 13.41
C ILE A 318 30.93 0.53 13.70
N ASP A 319 31.05 1.73 14.27
CA ASP A 319 29.91 2.61 14.44
C ASP A 319 29.28 2.91 13.07
N PRO A 320 27.94 2.84 12.95
CA PRO A 320 27.22 3.24 11.76
C PRO A 320 27.74 4.59 11.23
N ALA A 321 28.33 4.55 10.03
CA ALA A 321 28.95 5.72 9.43
C ALA A 321 28.25 6.06 8.11
N LEU A 322 28.28 7.33 7.77
CA LEU A 322 27.78 7.79 6.49
C LEU A 322 28.69 7.31 5.37
N ILE A 323 28.18 6.42 4.52
CA ILE A 323 28.91 5.87 3.37
C ILE A 323 29.03 6.95 2.29
N SER A 324 30.26 7.20 1.82
CA SER A 324 30.51 8.04 0.65
C SER A 324 30.19 7.27 -0.62
N LEU A 325 29.30 7.81 -1.44
CA LEU A 325 28.97 7.27 -2.75
C LEU A 325 29.87 7.92 -3.83
N PRO A 326 30.20 7.19 -4.92
CA PRO A 326 31.06 7.67 -5.99
C PRO A 326 30.29 8.59 -6.96
N PHE A 327 29.47 9.51 -6.44
CA PHE A 327 28.64 10.43 -7.21
C PHE A 327 28.85 11.85 -6.70
N SER A 328 28.65 12.83 -7.55
CA SER A 328 28.59 14.26 -7.18
C SER A 328 27.13 14.77 -7.14
N HIS A 329 26.26 14.13 -7.93
CA HIS A 329 24.89 14.56 -8.12
C HIS A 329 23.95 13.37 -8.38
N HIS A 330 22.69 13.47 -7.92
CA HIS A 330 21.72 12.38 -8.03
C HIS A 330 21.40 11.97 -9.47
N ARG A 331 21.58 12.90 -10.43
CA ARG A 331 21.38 12.66 -11.87
C ARG A 331 22.30 11.57 -12.43
N GLU A 332 23.40 11.26 -11.74
CA GLU A 332 24.31 10.18 -12.14
C GLU A 332 23.74 8.79 -11.87
N PHE A 333 22.75 8.66 -10.97
CA PHE A 333 22.14 7.39 -10.60
C PHE A 333 20.61 7.37 -10.70
N VAL A 334 19.97 8.53 -10.86
CA VAL A 334 18.57 8.67 -11.27
C VAL A 334 18.56 9.07 -12.75
N VAL A 335 19.07 8.17 -13.60
CA VAL A 335 19.25 8.45 -15.03
C VAL A 335 17.93 8.32 -15.77
N TYR A 336 17.14 7.30 -15.45
CA TYR A 336 15.86 7.01 -16.07
C TYR A 336 14.83 6.66 -15.00
N ARG A 337 13.67 7.32 -15.05
CA ARG A 337 12.48 6.88 -14.32
C ARG A 337 11.76 5.88 -15.20
N TYR A 338 11.42 4.74 -14.62
CA TYR A 338 10.72 3.69 -15.35
C TYR A 338 9.33 4.16 -15.78
N GLU A 339 9.11 4.22 -17.08
CA GLU A 339 7.78 4.40 -17.66
C GLU A 339 7.13 3.04 -17.84
N ARG A 340 6.09 2.80 -17.04
CA ARG A 340 5.37 1.53 -17.06
C ARG A 340 4.54 1.43 -18.35
N PRO A 341 4.67 0.35 -19.14
CA PRO A 341 3.77 0.10 -20.25
C PRO A 341 2.35 -0.21 -19.74
N PHE A 342 1.38 -0.22 -20.64
CA PHE A 342 0.06 -0.72 -20.29
C PHE A 342 0.14 -2.22 -19.94
N LEU A 343 -0.32 -2.58 -18.75
CA LEU A 343 -0.26 -3.95 -18.23
C LEU A 343 -1.65 -4.33 -17.71
N ARG A 344 -2.09 -5.54 -18.03
CA ARG A 344 -3.19 -6.23 -17.33
C ARG A 344 -2.63 -6.84 -16.06
N GLU A 345 -3.38 -6.71 -14.99
CA GLU A 345 -3.06 -7.23 -13.66
C GLU A 345 -4.13 -8.24 -13.31
N ARG A 346 -3.77 -9.51 -13.13
CA ARG A 346 -4.75 -10.58 -12.86
C ARG A 346 -4.35 -11.43 -11.66
N MET A 347 -5.34 -11.79 -10.87
CA MET A 347 -5.19 -12.68 -9.72
C MET A 347 -5.43 -14.13 -10.15
N PHE A 348 -4.48 -15.01 -9.87
CA PHE A 348 -4.59 -16.45 -10.13
C PHE A 348 -4.43 -17.24 -8.83
N HIS A 349 -5.42 -18.07 -8.51
CA HIS A 349 -5.44 -18.87 -7.29
C HIS A 349 -4.99 -20.31 -7.54
N PHE A 350 -3.97 -20.74 -6.82
CA PHE A 350 -3.47 -22.10 -6.82
C PHE A 350 -3.86 -22.78 -5.51
N THR A 351 -4.68 -23.82 -5.58
CA THR A 351 -5.09 -24.61 -4.42
C THR A 351 -3.92 -25.43 -3.88
N GLU A 352 -4.05 -25.91 -2.66
CA GLU A 352 -3.08 -26.85 -2.08
C GLU A 352 -2.94 -28.13 -2.94
N GLU A 353 -4.04 -28.63 -3.50
CA GLU A 353 -4.05 -29.77 -4.42
C GLU A 353 -3.27 -29.47 -5.71
N SER A 354 -3.53 -28.33 -6.35
CA SER A 354 -2.79 -27.92 -7.55
C SER A 354 -1.29 -27.81 -7.28
N LEU A 355 -0.92 -27.24 -6.13
CA LEU A 355 0.49 -27.11 -5.73
C LEU A 355 1.14 -28.48 -5.43
N ALA A 356 0.40 -29.40 -4.80
CA ALA A 356 0.86 -30.77 -4.58
C ALA A 356 1.06 -31.51 -5.91
N LYS A 357 0.15 -31.34 -6.87
CA LYS A 357 0.24 -31.91 -8.22
C LYS A 357 1.46 -31.37 -8.96
N LEU A 358 1.65 -30.05 -9.01
CA LEU A 358 2.84 -29.43 -9.63
C LEU A 358 4.14 -29.90 -8.98
N LYS A 359 4.16 -30.00 -7.64
CA LYS A 359 5.32 -30.53 -6.91
C LYS A 359 5.61 -31.99 -7.29
N ALA A 360 4.59 -32.83 -7.39
CA ALA A 360 4.74 -34.24 -7.75
C ALA A 360 5.34 -34.38 -9.16
N ILE A 361 4.76 -33.70 -10.15
CA ILE A 361 5.24 -33.70 -11.54
C ILE A 361 6.71 -33.25 -11.59
N ALA A 362 7.05 -32.14 -10.93
CA ALA A 362 8.42 -31.60 -10.95
C ALA A 362 9.45 -32.55 -10.34
N ASN A 363 9.07 -33.29 -9.30
CA ASN A 363 9.95 -34.29 -8.69
C ASN A 363 10.04 -35.56 -9.55
N GLU A 364 8.95 -36.01 -10.17
CA GLU A 364 8.93 -37.18 -11.05
C GLU A 364 9.84 -36.98 -12.27
N GLU A 365 9.71 -35.86 -12.98
CA GLU A 365 10.53 -35.52 -14.16
C GLU A 365 12.02 -35.43 -13.86
N CYS A 366 12.38 -35.11 -12.62
CA CYS A 366 13.76 -34.98 -12.17
C CYS A 366 14.24 -36.14 -11.31
N SER A 367 13.46 -37.21 -11.13
CA SER A 367 13.81 -38.30 -10.22
C SER A 367 15.01 -39.12 -10.72
N THR A 368 16.18 -38.81 -10.20
CA THR A 368 17.40 -39.64 -10.28
C THR A 368 17.97 -39.87 -8.87
N LYS A 369 18.89 -40.82 -8.70
CA LYS A 369 19.46 -41.15 -7.36
C LYS A 369 20.15 -39.96 -6.65
N HIS A 370 20.45 -38.87 -7.34
CA HIS A 370 21.23 -37.74 -6.83
C HIS A 370 20.55 -36.38 -6.96
N THR A 371 19.29 -36.33 -7.38
CA THR A 371 18.56 -35.07 -7.56
C THR A 371 17.91 -34.59 -6.26
N PRO A 372 18.04 -33.29 -5.95
CA PRO A 372 17.44 -32.71 -4.75
C PRO A 372 15.92 -32.71 -4.84
N GLN A 373 15.25 -32.81 -3.70
CA GLN A 373 13.80 -32.70 -3.63
C GLN A 373 13.35 -31.26 -3.95
N ILE A 374 12.46 -31.13 -4.94
CA ILE A 374 11.88 -29.86 -5.35
C ILE A 374 10.71 -29.50 -4.42
N SER A 375 10.71 -28.26 -3.91
CA SER A 375 9.63 -27.71 -3.08
C SER A 375 8.44 -27.22 -3.91
N SER A 376 7.26 -27.08 -3.31
CA SER A 376 6.07 -26.53 -3.99
C SER A 376 6.32 -25.12 -4.55
N PHE A 377 7.08 -24.30 -3.83
CA PHE A 377 7.46 -22.96 -4.29
C PHE A 377 8.33 -23.02 -5.56
N GLN A 378 9.32 -23.90 -5.60
CA GLN A 378 10.19 -24.09 -6.77
C GLN A 378 9.40 -24.63 -7.96
N ALA A 379 8.52 -25.62 -7.74
CA ALA A 379 7.66 -26.16 -8.78
C ALA A 379 6.70 -25.10 -9.35
N LEU A 380 6.01 -24.34 -8.50
CA LEU A 380 5.12 -23.26 -8.91
C LEU A 380 5.88 -22.16 -9.68
N THR A 381 7.04 -21.75 -9.17
CA THR A 381 7.89 -20.74 -9.83
C THR A 381 8.32 -21.18 -11.22
N ALA A 382 8.79 -22.43 -11.35
CA ALA A 382 9.20 -23.00 -12.63
C ALA A 382 8.03 -23.11 -13.60
N PHE A 383 6.87 -23.55 -13.11
CA PHE A 383 5.64 -23.65 -13.89
C PHE A 383 5.18 -22.28 -14.43
N VAL A 384 5.14 -21.26 -13.57
CA VAL A 384 4.77 -19.90 -13.95
C VAL A 384 5.79 -19.31 -14.93
N TRP A 385 7.09 -19.55 -14.72
CA TRP A 385 8.13 -19.09 -15.64
C TRP A 385 7.96 -19.69 -17.04
N ARG A 386 7.75 -21.01 -17.14
CA ARG A 386 7.47 -21.69 -18.40
C ARG A 386 6.20 -21.15 -19.07
N SER A 387 5.10 -21.06 -18.32
CA SER A 387 3.78 -20.66 -18.84
C SER A 387 3.79 -19.23 -19.38
N ILE A 388 4.36 -18.28 -18.64
CA ILE A 388 4.50 -16.88 -19.11
C ILE A 388 5.45 -16.80 -20.31
N THR A 389 6.55 -17.56 -20.32
CA THR A 389 7.48 -17.56 -21.45
C THR A 389 6.81 -18.07 -22.72
N ARG A 390 6.04 -19.16 -22.62
CA ARG A 390 5.24 -19.69 -23.73
C ARG A 390 4.22 -18.68 -24.24
N SER A 391 3.52 -18.01 -23.33
CA SER A 391 2.47 -17.02 -23.64
C SER A 391 3.00 -15.76 -24.33
N ARG A 392 4.30 -15.46 -24.19
CA ARG A 392 4.96 -14.33 -24.86
C ARG A 392 5.34 -14.62 -26.32
N HIS A 393 5.24 -15.86 -26.79
CA HIS A 393 5.60 -16.27 -28.14
C HIS A 393 7.01 -15.82 -28.59
N LEU A 394 7.97 -15.90 -27.67
CA LEU A 394 9.36 -15.50 -27.92
C LEU A 394 10.07 -16.49 -28.85
N THR A 395 11.11 -16.02 -29.55
CA THR A 395 11.95 -16.90 -30.38
C THR A 395 12.77 -17.86 -29.53
N SER A 396 12.98 -19.09 -30.00
CA SER A 396 13.68 -20.15 -29.25
C SER A 396 15.10 -19.74 -28.80
N ASN A 397 15.82 -18.99 -29.63
CA ASN A 397 17.19 -18.55 -29.35
C ASN A 397 17.27 -17.38 -28.35
N GLN A 398 16.16 -16.69 -28.09
CA GLN A 398 16.13 -15.58 -27.14
C GLN A 398 16.34 -16.10 -25.72
N LYS A 399 17.04 -15.32 -24.89
CA LYS A 399 17.18 -15.65 -23.46
C LYS A 399 15.91 -15.30 -22.71
N THR A 400 15.63 -16.04 -21.64
CA THR A 400 14.64 -15.68 -20.63
C THR A 400 15.21 -15.95 -19.25
N SER A 401 14.73 -15.21 -18.25
CA SER A 401 15.22 -15.30 -16.89
C SER A 401 14.11 -15.44 -15.86
N CYS A 402 14.30 -16.32 -14.88
CA CYS A 402 13.52 -16.36 -13.66
C CYS A 402 14.30 -15.70 -12.53
N ARG A 403 13.70 -14.68 -11.93
CA ARG A 403 14.29 -13.89 -10.86
C ARG A 403 13.47 -14.02 -9.58
N LEU A 404 14.15 -14.19 -8.45
CA LEU A 404 13.52 -14.27 -7.13
C LEU A 404 14.08 -13.16 -6.25
N ALA A 405 13.28 -12.69 -5.30
CA ALA A 405 13.75 -11.92 -4.17
C ALA A 405 13.86 -12.84 -2.94
N ILE A 406 15.02 -12.84 -2.28
CA ILE A 406 15.34 -13.75 -1.17
C ILE A 406 15.63 -12.93 0.08
N ASP A 407 14.96 -13.26 1.19
CA ASP A 407 15.30 -12.73 2.52
C ASP A 407 16.59 -13.39 3.01
N ASP A 408 17.60 -12.56 3.26
CA ASP A 408 18.95 -12.99 3.62
C ASP A 408 19.14 -13.13 5.14
N ARG A 409 18.19 -12.66 5.97
CA ARG A 409 18.33 -12.64 7.43
C ARG A 409 18.71 -14.02 8.00
N LEU A 410 18.03 -15.07 7.57
CA LEU A 410 18.26 -16.45 8.03
C LEU A 410 19.39 -17.17 7.29
N ARG A 411 19.95 -16.56 6.24
CA ARG A 411 21.04 -17.15 5.45
C ARG A 411 22.41 -16.73 5.95
N LEU A 412 22.47 -15.64 6.70
CA LEU A 412 23.69 -15.16 7.31
C LEU A 412 24.11 -16.07 8.46
N ASN A 413 25.41 -16.11 8.74
CA ASN A 413 25.96 -16.80 9.90
C ASN A 413 26.78 -15.84 10.77
N PRO A 414 26.35 -15.55 12.02
CA PRO A 414 25.08 -15.95 12.62
C PRO A 414 23.87 -15.30 11.91
N PRO A 415 22.66 -15.89 12.01
CA PRO A 415 21.47 -15.32 11.40
C PRO A 415 21.11 -13.99 12.05
N LEU A 416 20.62 -13.06 11.24
CA LEU A 416 20.02 -11.82 11.74
C LEU A 416 18.71 -12.13 12.47
N SER A 417 18.45 -11.33 13.51
CA SER A 417 17.18 -11.38 14.22
C SER A 417 16.03 -11.17 13.25
N ASP A 418 14.96 -11.95 13.42
CA ASP A 418 13.73 -11.76 12.66
C ASP A 418 13.20 -10.33 12.85
N ASN A 419 13.37 -9.74 14.04
CA ASN A 419 12.92 -8.37 14.32
C ASN A 419 13.75 -7.26 13.65
N TYR A 420 14.80 -7.60 12.88
CA TYR A 420 15.59 -6.59 12.17
C TYR A 420 14.73 -5.80 11.18
N PHE A 421 14.69 -4.48 11.37
CA PHE A 421 14.03 -3.53 10.48
C PHE A 421 15.05 -2.95 9.50
N GLY A 422 14.80 -3.09 8.19
CA GLY A 422 15.69 -2.62 7.11
C GLY A 422 15.71 -3.55 5.90
N ASN A 423 16.56 -3.27 4.91
CA ASN A 423 16.72 -4.14 3.76
C ASN A 423 17.75 -5.25 4.03
N TRP A 424 17.30 -6.50 3.97
CA TRP A 424 18.13 -7.70 3.88
C TRP A 424 17.55 -8.63 2.84
N ILE A 425 17.50 -8.10 1.63
CA ILE A 425 16.93 -8.78 0.49
C ILE A 425 17.89 -8.68 -0.68
N GLN A 426 18.19 -9.81 -1.28
CA GLN A 426 18.93 -9.88 -2.53
C GLN A 426 18.11 -10.61 -3.57
N SER A 427 18.43 -10.34 -4.83
CA SER A 427 17.73 -10.95 -5.94
C SER A 427 18.64 -11.87 -6.74
N VAL A 428 18.22 -13.13 -6.82
CA VAL A 428 18.92 -14.18 -7.57
C VAL A 428 18.21 -14.43 -8.90
N CYS A 429 18.96 -14.85 -9.90
CA CYS A 429 18.48 -14.97 -11.27
C CYS A 429 19.01 -16.25 -11.93
N GLY A 430 18.12 -17.05 -12.49
CA GLY A 430 18.44 -18.16 -13.39
C GLY A 430 18.09 -17.77 -14.82
N THR A 431 18.98 -18.05 -15.78
CA THR A 431 18.82 -17.65 -17.17
C THR A 431 19.09 -18.84 -18.09
N THR A 432 18.26 -19.01 -19.11
CA THR A 432 18.38 -20.03 -20.15
C THR A 432 17.79 -19.48 -21.45
N THR A 433 17.81 -20.26 -22.52
CA THR A 433 17.10 -19.92 -23.76
C THR A 433 15.63 -20.33 -23.69
N VAL A 434 14.78 -19.67 -24.46
CA VAL A 434 13.35 -20.00 -24.56
C VAL A 434 13.17 -21.43 -25.07
N GLY A 435 13.97 -21.85 -26.05
CA GLY A 435 13.96 -23.22 -26.60
C GLY A 435 14.22 -24.25 -25.52
N GLU A 436 15.34 -24.13 -24.80
CA GLU A 436 15.69 -25.05 -23.71
C GLU A 436 14.60 -25.10 -22.63
N LEU A 437 14.06 -23.93 -22.23
CA LEU A 437 13.03 -23.86 -21.18
C LEU A 437 11.73 -24.57 -21.57
N LEU A 438 11.31 -24.45 -22.84
CA LEU A 438 10.03 -24.99 -23.31
C LEU A 438 10.13 -26.43 -23.83
N GLU A 439 11.30 -26.86 -24.33
CA GLU A 439 11.57 -28.25 -24.72
C GLU A 439 11.62 -29.19 -23.51
N HIS A 440 12.00 -28.67 -22.34
CA HIS A 440 12.03 -29.44 -21.09
C HIS A 440 10.76 -29.25 -20.24
N GLY A 441 10.54 -30.18 -19.32
CA GLY A 441 9.45 -30.16 -18.35
C GLY A 441 9.66 -29.18 -17.19
N ILE A 442 8.66 -29.08 -16.31
CA ILE A 442 8.68 -28.19 -15.15
C ILE A 442 9.79 -28.54 -14.15
N GLY A 443 10.17 -29.81 -14.03
CA GLY A 443 11.20 -30.28 -13.12
C GLY A 443 12.57 -29.73 -13.50
N TRP A 444 12.89 -29.71 -14.79
CA TRP A 444 14.16 -29.17 -15.27
C TRP A 444 14.29 -27.68 -14.96
N ALA A 445 13.23 -26.91 -15.24
CA ALA A 445 13.18 -25.50 -14.88
C ALA A 445 13.27 -25.32 -13.35
N ALA A 446 12.63 -26.20 -12.56
CA ALA A 446 12.71 -26.18 -11.11
C ALA A 446 14.12 -26.50 -10.58
N LEU A 447 14.93 -27.30 -11.28
CA LEU A 447 16.33 -27.52 -10.94
C LEU A 447 17.20 -26.26 -11.14
N ILE A 448 16.92 -25.45 -12.16
CA ILE A 448 17.57 -24.14 -12.31
C ILE A 448 17.22 -23.24 -11.11
N VAL A 449 15.93 -23.16 -10.77
CA VAL A 449 15.45 -22.41 -9.60
C VAL A 449 16.08 -22.94 -8.30
N HIS A 450 16.22 -24.26 -8.16
CA HIS A 450 16.87 -24.89 -7.02
C HIS A 450 18.34 -24.48 -6.92
N LYS A 451 19.08 -24.55 -8.02
CA LYS A 451 20.50 -24.21 -8.08
C LYS A 451 20.75 -22.78 -7.62
N ILE A 452 20.01 -21.80 -8.16
CA ILE A 452 20.21 -20.39 -7.79
C ILE A 452 19.88 -20.09 -6.33
N ILE A 453 18.90 -20.80 -5.74
CA ILE A 453 18.54 -20.67 -4.32
C ILE A 453 19.62 -21.30 -3.42
N LYS A 454 20.17 -22.44 -3.82
CA LYS A 454 21.18 -23.19 -3.06
C LYS A 454 22.54 -22.47 -3.07
N GLU A 455 22.92 -21.89 -4.20
CA GLU A 455 24.18 -21.15 -4.34
C GLU A 455 24.18 -19.78 -3.64
N HIS A 456 23.05 -19.35 -3.09
CA HIS A 456 22.92 -18.07 -2.37
C HIS A 456 23.25 -18.22 -0.88
N THR A 457 24.53 -18.42 -0.58
CA THR A 457 25.04 -18.69 0.78
C THR A 457 25.50 -17.41 1.51
N ASP A 458 25.79 -17.51 2.82
CA ASP A 458 26.38 -16.43 3.62
C ASP A 458 27.64 -15.85 2.96
N GLU A 459 28.55 -16.70 2.47
CA GLU A 459 29.79 -16.29 1.82
C GLU A 459 29.50 -15.46 0.56
N LYS A 460 28.47 -15.84 -0.20
CA LYS A 460 28.07 -15.10 -1.40
C LYS A 460 27.45 -13.75 -1.04
N ILE A 461 26.58 -13.70 -0.02
CA ILE A 461 25.95 -12.46 0.45
C ILE A 461 27.02 -11.46 0.93
N ARG A 462 27.97 -11.93 1.76
CA ARG A 462 29.10 -11.12 2.24
C ARG A 462 30.03 -10.69 1.12
N GLY A 463 30.36 -11.59 0.19
CA GLY A 463 31.17 -11.27 -1.00
C GLY A 463 30.52 -10.21 -1.90
N LEU A 464 29.20 -10.26 -2.09
CA LEU A 464 28.46 -9.21 -2.83
C LEU A 464 28.54 -7.85 -2.12
N ARG A 465 28.49 -7.83 -0.77
CA ARG A 465 28.66 -6.62 0.01
C ARG A 465 30.05 -6.03 -0.16
N GLU A 466 31.11 -6.84 -0.09
CA GLU A 466 32.47 -6.38 -0.34
C GLU A 466 32.67 -5.81 -1.74
N GLN A 467 32.07 -6.45 -2.76
CA GLN A 467 32.09 -5.94 -4.13
C GLN A 467 31.38 -4.60 -4.24
N TRP A 468 30.23 -4.45 -3.57
CA TRP A 468 29.51 -3.19 -3.53
C TRP A 468 30.31 -2.11 -2.80
N MET A 469 30.97 -2.41 -1.68
CA MET A 469 31.81 -1.44 -0.97
C MET A 469 32.99 -0.94 -1.82
N LYS A 470 33.57 -1.81 -2.67
CA LYS A 470 34.63 -1.42 -3.62
C LYS A 470 34.11 -0.57 -4.77
N LYS A 471 32.88 -0.83 -5.21
CA LYS A 471 32.24 -0.13 -6.33
C LYS A 471 30.73 0.02 -6.07
N PRO A 472 30.32 1.05 -5.31
CA PRO A 472 28.91 1.23 -4.99
C PRO A 472 28.08 1.39 -6.26
N LEU A 473 26.98 0.64 -6.33
CA LEU A 473 26.06 0.66 -7.47
C LEU A 473 24.64 0.83 -6.97
N ILE A 474 23.89 1.71 -7.62
CA ILE A 474 22.46 1.90 -7.40
C ILE A 474 21.71 1.09 -8.46
N HIS A 475 20.74 0.29 -8.03
CA HIS A 475 19.95 -0.55 -8.93
C HIS A 475 19.22 0.31 -9.97
N GLN A 476 19.44 -0.01 -11.24
CA GLN A 476 18.79 0.66 -12.36
C GLN A 476 17.69 -0.24 -12.94
N THR A 477 16.58 0.39 -13.32
CA THR A 477 15.41 -0.32 -13.87
C THR A 477 15.58 -0.74 -15.33
N GLU A 478 16.33 -0.01 -16.15
CA GLU A 478 16.47 -0.33 -17.59
C GLU A 478 17.31 -1.60 -17.86
N PRO A 479 18.50 -1.80 -17.27
CA PRO A 479 19.26 -3.04 -17.42
C PRO A 479 18.51 -4.29 -16.93
N PHE A 480 17.55 -4.08 -16.00
CA PHE A 480 16.69 -5.12 -15.45
C PHE A 480 15.79 -5.79 -16.50
N PHE A 481 15.47 -5.09 -17.60
CA PHE A 481 14.57 -5.57 -18.67
C PHE A 481 15.29 -5.95 -19.97
N SER A 482 16.63 -6.01 -19.96
CA SER A 482 17.43 -6.43 -21.13
C SER A 482 17.13 -7.85 -21.63
N VAL A 483 16.47 -8.66 -20.80
CA VAL A 483 16.01 -10.03 -21.10
C VAL A 483 14.57 -10.16 -20.62
N PRO A 484 13.66 -10.84 -21.34
CA PRO A 484 12.32 -11.16 -20.84
C PRO A 484 12.39 -11.92 -19.51
N ILE A 485 11.89 -11.29 -18.45
CA ILE A 485 11.97 -11.81 -17.09
C ILE A 485 10.62 -12.31 -16.59
N VAL A 486 10.66 -13.28 -15.68
CA VAL A 486 9.58 -13.58 -14.73
C VAL A 486 10.16 -13.37 -13.34
N HIS A 487 9.63 -12.38 -12.63
CA HIS A 487 10.14 -11.98 -11.31
C HIS A 487 9.14 -12.31 -10.22
N MET A 488 9.47 -13.31 -9.39
CA MET A 488 8.71 -13.65 -8.19
C MET A 488 9.11 -12.71 -7.05
N GLY A 489 8.18 -11.83 -6.67
CA GLY A 489 8.29 -10.97 -5.50
C GLY A 489 7.22 -11.28 -4.46
N SER A 490 7.35 -10.66 -3.27
CA SER A 490 6.53 -10.97 -2.10
C SER A 490 6.67 -12.45 -1.66
N SER A 491 5.89 -12.87 -0.68
CA SER A 491 5.93 -14.23 -0.15
C SER A 491 4.57 -14.63 0.43
N PRO A 492 4.10 -15.87 0.20
CA PRO A 492 2.91 -16.38 0.86
C PRO A 492 3.10 -16.60 2.37
N ARG A 493 4.34 -16.50 2.87
CA ARG A 493 4.66 -16.57 4.30
C ARG A 493 4.45 -15.26 5.05
N PHE A 494 4.28 -14.14 4.34
CA PHE A 494 3.93 -12.90 5.00
C PHE A 494 2.54 -13.03 5.63
N ASP A 495 2.43 -12.59 6.88
CA ASP A 495 1.16 -12.63 7.61
C ASP A 495 0.27 -11.46 7.20
N VAL A 496 -0.22 -11.53 5.96
CA VAL A 496 -1.07 -10.52 5.33
C VAL A 496 -2.46 -10.50 5.95
N TYR A 497 -3.01 -11.69 6.23
CA TYR A 497 -4.38 -11.85 6.72
C TYR A 497 -4.49 -11.95 8.24
N GLY A 498 -3.37 -12.04 8.98
CA GLY A 498 -3.34 -11.77 10.42
C GLY A 498 -3.37 -10.27 10.76
N CYS A 499 -3.28 -9.40 9.75
CA CYS A 499 -3.35 -7.95 9.89
C CYS A 499 -4.78 -7.48 10.18
N ASP A 500 -5.20 -7.59 11.45
CA ASP A 500 -6.51 -7.15 11.92
C ASP A 500 -6.44 -5.83 12.70
N PHE A 501 -7.00 -4.77 12.10
CA PHE A 501 -7.15 -3.42 12.68
C PHE A 501 -8.31 -3.32 13.70
N GLY A 502 -8.92 -4.43 14.10
CA GLY A 502 -10.15 -4.49 14.86
C GLY A 502 -11.42 -4.48 13.99
N LEU A 503 -11.26 -4.83 12.71
CA LEU A 503 -12.34 -5.01 11.72
C LEU A 503 -12.52 -6.48 11.31
N GLY A 504 -11.68 -7.38 11.84
CA GLY A 504 -11.60 -8.78 11.44
C GLY A 504 -10.53 -9.01 10.37
N THR A 505 -10.50 -10.24 9.87
CA THR A 505 -9.56 -10.66 8.82
C THR A 505 -9.79 -9.84 7.53
N PRO A 506 -8.73 -9.34 6.88
CA PRO A 506 -8.83 -8.69 5.59
C PRO A 506 -9.48 -9.60 4.55
N VAL A 507 -10.32 -9.03 3.70
CA VAL A 507 -11.00 -9.72 2.60
C VAL A 507 -10.03 -10.02 1.46
N ALA A 508 -9.15 -9.07 1.13
CA ALA A 508 -8.20 -9.20 0.04
C ALA A 508 -7.01 -8.26 0.22
N ALA A 509 -5.86 -8.67 -0.29
CA ALA A 509 -4.72 -7.79 -0.51
C ALA A 509 -4.71 -7.26 -1.94
N ARG A 510 -4.29 -6.00 -2.10
CA ARG A 510 -4.05 -5.35 -3.39
C ARG A 510 -2.73 -4.59 -3.38
N SER A 511 -2.20 -4.31 -4.56
CA SER A 511 -0.97 -3.53 -4.72
C SER A 511 -1.16 -2.37 -5.68
N GLY A 512 -0.42 -1.30 -5.45
CA GLY A 512 -0.56 -0.05 -6.20
C GLY A 512 0.11 -0.08 -7.58
N PHE A 513 0.32 1.11 -8.15
CA PHE A 513 0.99 1.28 -9.43
C PHE A 513 2.46 0.86 -9.39
N ALA A 514 3.13 1.08 -8.25
CA ALA A 514 4.55 0.85 -8.09
C ALA A 514 4.94 -0.64 -8.13
N ASN A 515 6.17 -0.90 -8.56
CA ASN A 515 6.81 -2.22 -8.67
C ASN A 515 6.10 -3.19 -9.63
N LYS A 516 5.41 -2.66 -10.65
CA LYS A 516 4.71 -3.43 -11.70
C LYS A 516 5.40 -3.25 -13.06
N PHE A 517 5.66 -4.37 -13.74
CA PHE A 517 6.31 -4.45 -15.05
C PHE A 517 5.94 -5.78 -15.73
N ASP A 518 6.25 -5.94 -17.02
CA ASP A 518 6.01 -7.19 -17.75
C ASP A 518 6.74 -8.38 -17.10
N GLY A 519 5.96 -9.35 -16.61
CA GLY A 519 6.46 -10.54 -15.94
C GLY A 519 6.65 -10.38 -14.44
N LYS A 520 6.15 -9.30 -13.83
CA LYS A 520 6.06 -9.20 -12.38
C LYS A 520 5.01 -10.19 -11.88
N VAL A 521 5.41 -11.03 -10.93
CA VAL A 521 4.51 -11.95 -10.21
C VAL A 521 4.63 -11.66 -8.72
N THR A 522 3.54 -11.21 -8.10
CA THR A 522 3.49 -10.98 -6.65
C THR A 522 2.77 -12.14 -5.98
N SER A 523 3.43 -12.80 -5.04
CA SER A 523 2.85 -13.92 -4.29
C SER A 523 2.24 -13.50 -2.95
N TYR A 524 1.05 -14.03 -2.68
CA TYR A 524 0.31 -13.90 -1.43
C TYR A 524 -0.14 -15.28 -0.95
N ARG A 525 -0.43 -15.40 0.35
CA ARG A 525 -1.16 -16.55 0.88
C ARG A 525 -2.53 -16.65 0.19
N GLY A 526 -2.96 -17.85 -0.15
CA GLY A 526 -4.28 -18.06 -0.73
C GLY A 526 -5.41 -17.93 0.31
N LEU A 527 -6.63 -17.82 -0.18
CA LEU A 527 -7.83 -17.55 0.64
C LEU A 527 -8.46 -18.81 1.25
N THR A 528 -8.16 -19.99 0.69
CA THR A 528 -8.80 -21.26 1.08
C THR A 528 -7.96 -22.09 2.06
N GLY A 529 -6.92 -21.52 2.68
CA GLY A 529 -6.09 -22.20 3.67
C GLY A 529 -4.60 -21.88 3.56
N THR A 530 -3.83 -22.33 4.56
CA THR A 530 -2.38 -22.07 4.68
C THR A 530 -1.54 -22.71 3.57
N GLY A 531 -2.06 -23.76 2.92
CA GLY A 531 -1.39 -24.46 1.82
C GLY A 531 -1.64 -23.86 0.42
N SER A 532 -2.56 -22.90 0.28
CA SER A 532 -2.91 -22.28 -1.00
C SER A 532 -2.12 -21.00 -1.29
N VAL A 533 -1.97 -20.62 -2.56
CA VAL A 533 -1.22 -19.43 -3.00
C VAL A 533 -2.05 -18.61 -3.98
N MET A 534 -2.03 -17.30 -3.82
CA MET A 534 -2.61 -16.35 -4.77
C MET A 534 -1.49 -15.56 -5.44
N LEU A 535 -1.49 -15.50 -6.77
CA LEU A 535 -0.50 -14.77 -7.56
C LEU A 535 -1.16 -13.59 -8.28
N GLU A 536 -0.67 -12.38 -8.05
CA GLU A 536 -0.96 -11.23 -8.91
C GLU A 536 0.08 -11.21 -10.04
N VAL A 537 -0.35 -11.46 -11.27
CA VAL A 537 0.50 -11.51 -12.47
C VAL A 537 0.27 -10.26 -13.29
N CYS A 538 1.36 -9.58 -13.68
CA CYS A 538 1.33 -8.38 -14.52
C CYS A 538 1.93 -8.69 -15.90
N LEU A 539 1.15 -8.56 -16.96
CA LEU A 539 1.60 -8.81 -18.34
C LEU A 539 1.00 -7.79 -19.32
N PRO A 540 1.64 -7.56 -20.47
CA PRO A 540 0.99 -6.89 -21.61
C PRO A 540 -0.31 -7.60 -22.00
N PRO A 541 -1.30 -6.88 -22.56
CA PRO A 541 -2.62 -7.46 -22.85
C PRO A 541 -2.59 -8.73 -23.70
N GLU A 542 -1.73 -8.76 -24.71
CA GLU A 542 -1.58 -9.89 -25.64
C GLU A 542 -1.05 -11.11 -24.90
N SER A 543 0.02 -10.95 -24.11
CA SER A 543 0.63 -12.01 -23.30
C SER A 543 -0.30 -12.51 -22.21
N MET A 544 -1.09 -11.63 -21.58
CA MET A 544 -2.10 -12.04 -20.58
C MET A 544 -3.18 -12.88 -21.25
N SER A 545 -3.70 -12.44 -22.40
CA SER A 545 -4.76 -13.17 -23.12
C SER A 545 -4.29 -14.54 -23.61
N ALA A 546 -3.02 -14.64 -24.03
CA ALA A 546 -2.38 -15.91 -24.37
C ALA A 546 -2.24 -16.84 -23.15
N LEU A 547 -1.85 -16.31 -21.99
CA LEU A 547 -1.76 -17.09 -20.73
C LEU A 547 -3.14 -17.60 -20.28
N GLU A 548 -4.18 -16.80 -20.46
CA GLU A 548 -5.57 -17.18 -20.14
C GLU A 548 -6.12 -18.26 -21.08
N SER A 549 -5.54 -18.37 -22.27
CA SER A 549 -5.88 -19.41 -23.25
C SER A 549 -4.99 -20.66 -23.13
N ASP A 550 -3.98 -20.62 -22.25
CA ASP A 550 -3.06 -21.73 -22.01
C ASP A 550 -3.72 -22.78 -21.11
N GLN A 551 -4.15 -23.89 -21.72
CA GLN A 551 -4.87 -24.96 -21.00
C GLN A 551 -4.03 -25.57 -19.88
N GLU A 552 -2.71 -25.77 -20.08
CA GLU A 552 -1.84 -26.32 -19.04
C GLU A 552 -1.81 -25.39 -17.82
N PHE A 553 -1.77 -24.07 -18.05
CA PHE A 553 -1.83 -23.07 -17.00
C PHE A 553 -3.19 -23.02 -16.29
N MET A 554 -4.27 -22.98 -17.05
CA MET A 554 -5.62 -22.82 -16.50
C MET A 554 -6.13 -24.09 -15.79
N ASP A 555 -5.64 -25.29 -16.16
CA ASP A 555 -6.01 -26.57 -15.51
C ASP A 555 -5.59 -26.68 -14.03
N VAL A 556 -4.62 -25.87 -13.60
CA VAL A 556 -4.13 -25.88 -12.20
C VAL A 556 -4.56 -24.64 -11.41
N VAL A 557 -5.32 -23.74 -12.02
CA VAL A 557 -5.83 -22.53 -11.38
C VAL A 557 -7.32 -22.69 -11.05
N SER A 558 -7.73 -22.21 -9.89
CA SER A 558 -9.16 -22.19 -9.53
C SER A 558 -9.95 -21.21 -10.39
N PRO A 559 -11.27 -21.44 -10.58
CA PRO A 559 -12.15 -20.44 -11.17
C PRO A 559 -12.07 -19.08 -10.44
N HIS A 560 -12.22 -18.00 -11.19
CA HIS A 560 -12.11 -16.62 -10.69
C HIS A 560 -13.07 -16.30 -9.54
N GLU A 561 -14.24 -16.93 -9.53
CA GLU A 561 -15.34 -16.71 -8.58
C GLU A 561 -15.00 -17.08 -7.13
N ILE A 562 -13.82 -17.65 -6.86
CA ILE A 562 -13.38 -18.03 -5.51
C ILE A 562 -13.33 -16.82 -4.54
N HIS A 563 -13.07 -15.61 -5.06
CA HIS A 563 -13.15 -14.39 -4.26
C HIS A 563 -14.57 -14.09 -3.78
N MET A 564 -15.57 -14.34 -4.62
CA MET A 564 -16.99 -14.15 -4.28
C MET A 564 -17.46 -15.19 -3.27
N GLN A 565 -16.98 -16.43 -3.40
CA GLN A 565 -17.23 -17.48 -2.42
C GLN A 565 -16.62 -17.11 -1.07
N HIS A 566 -15.35 -16.69 -1.03
CA HIS A 566 -14.69 -16.27 0.21
C HIS A 566 -15.40 -15.08 0.88
N LEU A 567 -15.85 -14.10 0.10
CA LEU A 567 -16.65 -12.97 0.57
C LEU A 567 -17.97 -13.39 1.26
N ALA A 568 -18.53 -14.55 0.94
CA ALA A 568 -19.74 -15.06 1.58
C ALA A 568 -19.47 -15.73 2.94
N TYR A 569 -18.21 -16.12 3.22
CA TYR A 569 -17.82 -16.88 4.42
C TYR A 569 -17.04 -16.07 5.45
N VAL A 570 -16.26 -15.08 5.03
CA VAL A 570 -15.68 -14.07 5.95
C VAL A 570 -16.82 -13.25 6.51
#